data_AF-A0A9W8EA84-F1
#
_entry.id   AF-A0A9W8EA84-F1
#
_cell.length_a   1.000
_cell.length_b   1.000
_cell.length_c   1.000
_cell.angle_alpha   90.00
_cell.angle_beta   90.00
_cell.angle_gamma   90.00
#
_symmetry.space_group_name_H-M   'P 1'
#
loop_
_entity.id
_entity.type
_entity.pdbx_description
1 polymer ?
#
loop_
_entity_poly.entity_id
_entity_poly.type
_entity_poly.pdbx_seq_one_letter_code
_entity_poly.pdbx_strand_id
1 'polypeptide(L)'
;MANAPQELVLPYASDMHVHLRQGILMEGVTPTIRDGGVDTVFVMPNLVPPIKTTDQALAYKAQLLEQAPDVTFLMSLYLSPDLTPEEIHKAAKSGVVGVKSYPRGVTTNSDSGIESYTAYYPVFKAMED
;
A
#
# COMPACT_ATOMS: atom_id res chain seq x y z
N MET A 1 25.40 -22.85 26.71
CA MET A 1 24.49 -22.00 25.93
C MET A 1 25.34 -21.36 24.85
N ALA A 2 25.01 -21.56 23.57
CA ALA A 2 25.79 -20.92 22.50
C ALA A 2 25.61 -19.40 22.60
N ASN A 3 26.71 -18.64 22.66
CA ASN A 3 26.66 -17.19 22.58
C ASN A 3 26.04 -16.82 21.23
N ALA A 4 24.87 -16.16 21.25
CA ALA A 4 24.32 -15.57 20.05
C ALA A 4 25.35 -14.58 19.46
N PRO A 5 25.44 -14.46 18.13
CA PRO A 5 26.32 -13.47 17.51
C PRO A 5 25.91 -12.06 17.97
N GLN A 6 26.91 -11.25 18.29
CA GLN A 6 26.71 -9.87 18.75
C GLN A 6 26.18 -8.95 17.63
N GLU A 7 26.36 -9.36 16.38
CA GLU A 7 25.97 -8.62 15.18
C GLU A 7 25.45 -9.59 14.10
N LEU A 8 24.42 -9.17 13.38
CA LEU A 8 23.91 -9.84 12.18
C LEU A 8 23.81 -8.80 11.06
N VAL A 9 24.48 -9.06 9.94
CA VAL A 9 24.38 -8.25 8.73
C VAL A 9 23.28 -8.83 7.85
N LEU A 10 22.25 -8.02 7.59
CA LEU A 10 21.12 -8.38 6.76
C LEU A 10 21.08 -7.45 5.53
N PRO A 11 20.59 -7.93 4.37
CA PRO A 11 20.18 -7.01 3.31
C PRO A 11 19.04 -6.11 3.81
N TYR A 12 18.73 -5.04 3.08
CA TYR A 12 17.54 -4.27 3.35
C TYR A 12 16.31 -5.18 3.35
N ALA A 13 15.46 -4.96 4.35
CA ALA A 13 14.22 -5.69 4.52
C ALA A 13 13.12 -5.12 3.62
N SER A 14 12.03 -5.86 3.58
CA SER A 14 10.79 -5.49 2.91
C SER A 14 9.69 -5.35 3.96
N ASP A 15 9.06 -4.18 4.06
CA ASP A 15 7.89 -3.98 4.92
C ASP A 15 6.61 -4.03 4.09
N MET A 16 5.84 -5.11 4.26
CA MET A 16 4.65 -5.38 3.46
C MET A 16 3.37 -4.75 4.03
N HIS A 17 3.46 -3.82 4.99
CA HIS A 17 2.29 -3.06 5.46
C HIS A 17 2.67 -1.68 6.03
N VAL A 18 2.75 -0.65 5.17
CA VAL A 18 3.21 0.69 5.58
C VAL A 18 2.17 1.77 5.37
N HIS A 19 2.03 2.67 6.35
CA HIS A 19 1.16 3.85 6.29
C HIS A 19 2.00 5.12 6.23
N LEU A 20 2.11 5.73 5.05
CA LEU A 20 2.94 6.93 4.83
C LEU A 20 2.17 8.25 4.94
N ARG A 21 0.83 8.21 5.11
CA ARG A 21 -0.02 9.39 5.37
C ARG A 21 0.00 10.42 4.23
N GLN A 22 -0.11 11.72 4.54
CA GLN A 22 -0.22 12.82 3.57
C GLN A 22 0.43 14.08 4.15
N GLY A 23 0.83 15.02 3.28
CA GLY A 23 1.37 16.32 3.67
C GLY A 23 2.57 16.20 4.61
N ILE A 24 2.62 17.04 5.64
CA ILE A 24 3.75 17.11 6.58
C ILE A 24 4.08 15.78 7.26
N LEU A 25 3.08 14.91 7.47
CA LEU A 25 3.33 13.59 8.03
C LEU A 25 4.07 12.70 7.04
N MET A 26 3.68 12.73 5.76
CA MET A 26 4.33 11.97 4.69
C MET A 26 5.77 12.43 4.46
N GLU A 27 5.99 13.74 4.46
CA GLU A 27 7.33 14.35 4.39
C GLU A 27 8.22 13.92 5.57
N GLY A 28 7.65 13.84 6.78
CA GLY A 28 8.39 13.46 7.98
C GLY A 28 8.70 11.95 8.10
N VAL A 29 7.80 11.07 7.64
CA VAL A 29 7.94 9.61 7.84
C VAL A 29 8.53 8.86 6.65
N THR A 30 8.36 9.35 5.42
CA THR A 30 8.86 8.63 4.23
C THR A 30 10.38 8.50 4.21
N PRO A 31 11.18 9.51 4.60
CA PRO A 31 12.63 9.38 4.64
C PRO A 31 13.13 8.34 5.67
N THR A 32 12.36 8.04 6.71
CA THR A 32 12.80 7.15 7.80
C THR A 32 12.73 5.67 7.44
N ILE A 33 12.22 5.31 6.26
CA ILE A 33 12.09 3.91 5.80
C ILE A 33 13.46 3.22 5.77
N ARG A 34 14.45 3.86 5.14
CA ARG A 34 15.83 3.33 5.04
C ARG A 34 16.56 3.35 6.37
N ASP A 35 16.33 4.35 7.21
CA ASP A 35 16.85 4.39 8.58
C ASP A 35 16.34 3.20 9.42
N GLY A 36 15.14 2.72 9.12
CA GLY A 36 14.56 1.50 9.68
C GLY A 36 15.10 0.18 9.08
N GLY A 37 16.05 0.24 8.14
CA GLY A 37 16.62 -0.94 7.49
C GLY A 37 15.73 -1.55 6.40
N VAL A 38 14.78 -0.79 5.84
CA VAL A 38 13.85 -1.23 4.79
C VAL A 38 14.15 -0.46 3.50
N ASP A 39 14.05 -1.11 2.34
CA ASP A 39 14.14 -0.44 1.04
C ASP A 39 12.94 -0.70 0.12
N THR A 40 12.02 -1.58 0.55
CA THR A 40 10.85 -1.96 -0.24
C THR A 40 9.62 -1.96 0.66
N VAL A 41 8.58 -1.21 0.28
CA VAL A 41 7.38 -1.04 1.11
C VAL A 41 6.10 -1.27 0.33
N PHE A 42 5.16 -2.02 0.90
CA PHE A 42 3.78 -2.11 0.43
C PHE A 42 2.94 -1.02 1.06
N VAL A 43 2.53 -0.06 0.23
CA VAL A 43 1.90 1.19 0.67
C VAL A 43 0.39 1.00 0.80
N MET A 44 -0.13 1.27 2.00
CA MET A 44 -1.55 1.17 2.31
C MET A 44 -2.36 2.35 1.72
N PRO A 45 -3.57 2.12 1.17
CA PRO A 45 -4.28 3.10 0.36
C PRO A 45 -5.35 3.90 1.12
N ASN A 46 -5.47 3.74 2.43
CA ASN A 46 -6.48 4.38 3.29
C ASN A 46 -6.15 5.83 3.66
N LEU A 47 -5.76 6.62 2.66
CA LEU A 47 -5.64 8.07 2.76
C LEU A 47 -7.02 8.74 2.91
N VAL A 48 -7.05 10.06 3.07
CA VAL A 48 -8.29 10.85 3.09
C VAL A 48 -8.26 11.85 1.94
N PRO A 49 -9.02 11.64 0.84
CA PRO A 49 -9.80 10.43 0.51
C PRO A 49 -8.91 9.21 0.18
N PRO A 50 -9.45 7.98 0.20
CA PRO A 50 -8.67 6.77 -0.11
C PRO A 50 -8.22 6.73 -1.57
N ILE A 51 -7.13 6.02 -1.83
CA ILE A 51 -6.62 5.77 -3.19
C ILE A 51 -7.45 4.64 -3.80
N LYS A 52 -8.29 4.97 -4.78
CA LYS A 52 -9.22 4.03 -5.42
C LYS A 52 -8.91 3.75 -6.88
N THR A 53 -8.07 4.59 -7.50
CA THR A 53 -7.75 4.52 -8.93
C THR A 53 -6.24 4.40 -9.14
N THR A 54 -5.87 3.82 -10.27
CA THR A 54 -4.49 3.71 -10.75
C THR A 54 -3.82 5.08 -10.80
N ASP A 55 -4.52 6.09 -11.31
CA ASP A 55 -3.94 7.43 -11.48
C ASP A 55 -3.63 8.08 -10.13
N GLN A 56 -4.48 7.88 -9.12
CA GLN A 56 -4.21 8.31 -7.75
C GLN A 56 -3.01 7.57 -7.16
N ALA A 57 -2.89 6.26 -7.39
CA ALA A 57 -1.78 5.46 -6.89
C ALA A 57 -0.44 5.90 -7.51
N LEU A 58 -0.42 6.19 -8.81
CA LEU A 58 0.77 6.67 -9.53
C LEU A 58 1.15 8.09 -9.10
N ALA A 59 0.17 8.99 -8.94
CA ALA A 59 0.41 10.34 -8.45
C ALA A 59 0.98 10.33 -7.03
N TYR A 60 0.45 9.48 -6.15
CA TYR A 60 0.97 9.34 -4.79
C TYR A 60 2.36 8.70 -4.77
N LYS A 61 2.62 7.69 -5.60
CA LYS A 61 3.96 7.11 -5.76
C LYS A 61 5.00 8.16 -6.16
N ALA A 62 4.65 9.07 -7.06
CA ALA A 62 5.55 10.15 -7.47
C ALA A 62 5.93 11.05 -6.28
N GLN A 63 4.95 11.45 -5.44
CA GLN A 63 5.22 12.23 -4.24
C GLN A 63 6.13 11.49 -3.24
N LEU A 64 5.93 10.17 -3.07
CA LEU A 64 6.77 9.36 -2.19
C LEU A 64 8.23 9.27 -2.69
N LEU A 65 8.41 9.15 -4.01
CA LEU A 65 9.74 9.13 -4.64
C LEU A 65 10.48 10.46 -4.51
N GLU A 66 9.78 11.60 -4.41
CA GLU A 66 10.41 12.88 -4.11
C GLU A 66 11.01 12.92 -2.70
N GLN A 67 10.43 12.19 -1.75
CA GLN A 67 10.91 12.12 -0.36
C GLN A 67 11.96 11.03 -0.14
N ALA A 68 11.87 9.90 -0.86
CA ALA A 68 12.81 8.80 -0.75
C ALA A 68 13.03 8.11 -2.12
N PRO A 69 13.91 8.65 -2.98
CA PRO A 69 14.13 8.15 -4.34
C PRO A 69 14.71 6.75 -4.40
N ASP A 70 15.39 6.32 -3.32
CA ASP A 70 16.03 5.00 -3.23
C ASP A 70 15.11 3.92 -2.63
N VAL A 71 13.82 4.21 -2.40
CA VAL A 71 12.85 3.24 -1.85
C VAL A 71 11.94 2.71 -2.96
N THR A 72 11.74 1.40 -2.96
CA THR A 72 10.79 0.71 -3.84
C THR A 72 9.38 0.77 -3.22
N PHE A 73 8.51 1.60 -3.80
CA PHE A 73 7.11 1.69 -3.41
C PHE A 73 6.22 0.74 -4.22
N LEU A 74 5.68 -0.26 -3.53
CA LEU A 74 4.67 -1.19 -4.01
C LEU A 74 3.28 -0.62 -3.68
N MET A 75 2.63 -0.01 -4.67
CA MET A 75 1.35 0.67 -4.46
C MET A 75 0.18 -0.31 -4.42
N SER A 76 -0.89 0.09 -3.75
CA SER A 76 -2.15 -0.65 -3.71
C SER A 76 -3.37 0.26 -3.88
N LEU A 77 -4.52 -0.32 -4.23
CA LEU A 77 -5.82 0.35 -4.27
C LEU A 77 -6.69 -0.04 -3.07
N TYR A 78 -7.56 0.86 -2.64
CA TYR A 78 -8.58 0.58 -1.64
C TYR A 78 -9.72 -0.23 -2.26
N LEU A 79 -10.15 -1.32 -1.64
CA LEU A 79 -11.32 -2.09 -2.08
C LEU A 79 -12.60 -1.31 -1.76
N SER A 80 -13.10 -0.58 -2.74
CA SER A 80 -14.31 0.24 -2.63
C SER A 80 -15.42 -0.24 -3.58
N PRO A 81 -16.70 0.08 -3.31
CA PRO A 81 -17.82 -0.37 -4.14
C PRO A 81 -17.75 0.06 -5.62
N ASP A 82 -16.96 1.09 -5.93
CA ASP A 82 -16.73 1.65 -7.26
C ASP A 82 -15.51 1.03 -7.99
N LEU A 83 -14.76 0.13 -7.35
CA LEU A 83 -13.62 -0.54 -7.99
C LEU A 83 -14.12 -1.58 -9.00
N THR A 84 -13.63 -1.51 -10.25
CA THR A 84 -14.07 -2.39 -11.34
C THR A 84 -12.95 -3.34 -11.81
N PRO A 85 -13.30 -4.48 -12.44
CA PRO A 85 -12.33 -5.36 -13.10
C PRO A 85 -11.40 -4.63 -14.08
N GLU A 86 -11.92 -3.68 -14.86
CA GLU A 86 -11.12 -2.91 -15.83
C GLU A 86 -10.06 -2.07 -15.11
N GLU A 87 -10.41 -1.48 -13.97
CA GLU A 87 -9.47 -0.71 -13.14
C GLU A 87 -8.40 -1.62 -12.53
N ILE A 88 -8.73 -2.86 -12.16
CA ILE A 88 -7.73 -3.86 -11.71
C ILE A 88 -6.71 -4.16 -12.81
N HIS A 89 -7.17 -4.45 -14.03
CA HIS A 89 -6.26 -4.73 -15.14
C HIS A 89 -5.43 -3.50 -15.52
N LYS A 90 -6.00 -2.28 -15.43
CA LYS A 90 -5.26 -1.03 -15.61
C LYS A 90 -4.17 -0.86 -14.54
N ALA A 91 -4.51 -1.13 -13.28
CA ALA A 91 -3.62 -1.03 -12.13
C ALA A 91 -2.45 -2.00 -12.26
N ALA A 92 -2.72 -3.27 -12.57
CA ALA A 92 -1.70 -4.30 -12.78
C ALA A 92 -0.73 -3.93 -13.91
N LYS A 93 -1.25 -3.49 -15.08
CA LYS A 93 -0.44 -3.02 -16.21
C LYS A 93 0.45 -1.82 -15.86
N SER A 94 0.04 -1.03 -14.88
CA SER A 94 0.74 0.18 -14.43
C SER A 94 1.70 -0.06 -13.25
N GLY A 95 1.82 -1.32 -12.77
CA GLY A 95 2.70 -1.68 -11.67
C GLY A 95 2.13 -1.44 -10.27
N VAL A 96 0.81 -1.28 -10.13
CA VAL A 96 0.12 -1.37 -8.83
C VAL A 96 -0.07 -2.84 -8.51
N VAL A 97 0.34 -3.28 -7.32
CA VAL A 97 0.56 -4.70 -7.04
C VAL A 97 -0.47 -5.32 -6.09
N GLY A 98 -1.48 -4.57 -5.66
CA GLY A 98 -2.47 -5.11 -4.76
C GLY A 98 -3.70 -4.24 -4.54
N VAL A 99 -4.67 -4.84 -3.87
CA VAL A 99 -5.90 -4.18 -3.40
C VAL A 99 -6.07 -4.51 -1.92
N LYS A 100 -6.36 -3.49 -1.11
CA LYS A 100 -6.53 -3.64 0.33
C LYS A 100 -8.00 -3.48 0.73
N SER A 101 -8.53 -4.54 1.35
CA SER A 101 -9.84 -4.54 2.01
C SER A 101 -9.77 -3.92 3.42
N TYR A 102 -10.78 -3.12 3.75
CA TYR A 102 -11.05 -2.62 5.10
C TYR A 102 -12.52 -2.93 5.45
N PRO A 103 -12.78 -3.93 6.32
CA PRO A 103 -14.13 -4.26 6.74
C PRO A 103 -14.80 -3.11 7.51
N ARG A 104 -16.14 -3.06 7.46
CA ARG A 104 -16.92 -2.02 8.14
C ARG A 104 -16.69 -2.04 9.65
N GLY A 105 -16.41 -0.89 10.26
CA GLY A 105 -16.39 -0.71 11.71
C GLY A 105 -15.20 -1.31 12.48
N VAL A 106 -14.16 -1.83 11.80
CA VAL A 106 -13.01 -2.49 12.48
C VAL A 106 -11.74 -1.63 12.60
N THR A 107 -11.71 -0.42 12.02
CA THR A 107 -10.54 0.50 12.05
C THR A 107 -10.93 1.96 11.75
N THR A 108 -10.04 2.92 12.00
CA THR A 108 -10.19 4.35 11.65
C THR A 108 -10.68 4.53 10.20
N ASN A 109 -11.71 5.36 9.99
CA ASN A 109 -12.37 5.67 8.70
C ASN A 109 -13.09 4.48 7.99
N SER A 110 -13.62 3.50 8.74
CA SER A 110 -14.26 2.30 8.16
C SER A 110 -15.80 2.30 8.15
N ASP A 111 -16.47 3.45 8.36
CA ASP A 111 -17.94 3.51 8.43
C ASP A 111 -18.66 3.18 7.11
N SER A 112 -17.94 3.17 5.98
CA SER A 112 -18.38 2.72 4.65
C SER A 112 -17.77 1.37 4.23
N GLY A 113 -17.20 0.61 5.17
CA GLY A 113 -16.48 -0.64 4.88
C GLY A 113 -17.38 -1.79 4.42
N ILE A 114 -16.75 -2.89 4.03
CA ILE A 114 -17.38 -4.00 3.32
C ILE A 114 -18.28 -4.82 4.25
N GLU A 115 -19.56 -4.95 3.89
CA GLU A 115 -20.53 -5.81 4.58
C GLU A 115 -20.62 -7.22 3.98
N SER A 116 -20.41 -7.34 2.67
CA SER A 116 -20.40 -8.62 1.95
C SER A 116 -19.37 -8.60 0.83
N TYR A 117 -18.61 -9.68 0.72
CA TYR A 117 -17.60 -9.85 -0.32
C TYR A 117 -18.18 -10.31 -1.66
N THR A 118 -19.42 -10.81 -1.70
CA THR A 118 -20.05 -11.32 -2.93
C THR A 118 -20.09 -10.28 -4.05
N ALA A 119 -20.32 -9.01 -3.69
CA ALA A 119 -20.34 -7.90 -4.65
C ALA A 119 -18.98 -7.67 -5.34
N TYR A 120 -17.89 -8.14 -4.73
CA TYR A 120 -16.52 -7.94 -5.21
C TYR A 120 -15.95 -9.16 -5.94
N TYR A 121 -16.71 -10.23 -6.12
CA TYR A 121 -16.24 -11.43 -6.85
C TYR A 121 -15.72 -11.12 -8.26
N PRO A 122 -16.37 -10.23 -9.06
CA PRO A 122 -15.80 -9.81 -10.34
C PRO A 122 -14.42 -9.15 -10.21
N VAL A 123 -14.22 -8.33 -9.17
CA VAL A 123 -12.93 -7.68 -8.86
C VAL A 123 -11.89 -8.71 -8.47
N PHE A 124 -12.23 -9.67 -7.60
CA PHE A 124 -11.33 -10.73 -7.19
C PHE A 124 -10.93 -11.64 -8.34
N LYS A 125 -11.86 -11.90 -9.27
CA LYS A 125 -11.54 -12.65 -10.47
C LYS A 125 -10.51 -11.91 -11.33
N ALA A 126 -10.69 -10.61 -11.53
CA ALA A 126 -9.72 -9.78 -12.26
C ALA A 126 -8.35 -9.67 -11.56
N MET A 127 -8.31 -9.82 -10.22
CA MET A 127 -7.05 -9.88 -9.46
C MET A 127 -6.35 -11.25 -9.56
N GLU A 128 -7.09 -12.32 -9.86
CA GLU A 128 -6.56 -13.68 -10.03
C GLU A 128 -5.91 -13.89 -11.42
N ASP A 129 -6.41 -13.18 -12.45
CA ASP A 129 -5.97 -13.28 -13.85
C ASP A 129 -4.59 -12.65 -14.10
#